data_AF-A0A5N6MQU2-F1
#
_entry.id   AF-A0A5N6MQU2-F1
#
_cell.length_a   1.000
_cell.length_b   1.000
_cell.length_c   1.000
_cell.angle_alpha   90.00
_cell.angle_beta   90.00
_cell.angle_gamma   90.00
#
_symmetry.space_group_name_H-M   'P 1'
#
loop_
_entity.id
_entity.type
_entity.pdbx_description
1 polymer ?
#
loop_
_entity_poly.entity_id
_entity_poly.type
_entity_poly.pdbx_seq_one_letter_code
_entity_poly.pdbx_strand_id
1 'polypeptide(L)'
;MEAAEQKSVSGQLDNVRAAIDEIDEEIVALIWRRERLVRLAGGLKENDAAVRSPKRMEEVIAHVRQAAEEQDSDSNVVERTYKAMIEAFIDYELKVRHQAETQRKLDAFSRS
;
A
#
# COMPACT_ATOMS: atom_id res chain seq x y z
N MET A 1 -24.74 30.95 -24.51
CA MET A 1 -25.19 29.91 -23.56
C MET A 1 -24.11 28.86 -23.36
N GLU A 2 -23.55 28.29 -24.43
CA GLU A 2 -22.46 27.29 -24.37
C GLU A 2 -21.28 27.67 -23.46
N ALA A 3 -20.77 28.90 -23.53
CA ALA A 3 -19.61 29.30 -22.71
C ALA A 3 -19.90 29.34 -21.19
N ALA A 4 -21.14 29.57 -20.77
CA ALA A 4 -21.53 29.56 -19.35
C ALA A 4 -21.73 28.12 -18.84
N GLU A 5 -22.24 27.25 -19.72
CA GLU A 5 -22.41 25.81 -19.47
C GLU A 5 -21.06 25.11 -19.38
N GLN A 6 -20.12 25.41 -20.28
CA GLN A 6 -18.74 24.90 -20.25
C GLN A 6 -17.99 25.32 -18.98
N LYS A 7 -18.19 26.57 -18.53
CA LYS A 7 -17.58 27.10 -17.30
C LYS A 7 -18.15 26.43 -16.05
N SER A 8 -19.43 26.04 -16.07
CA SER A 8 -20.08 25.29 -14.99
C SER A 8 -19.58 23.85 -14.91
N VAL A 9 -19.40 23.17 -16.05
CA VAL A 9 -18.87 21.80 -16.08
C VAL A 9 -17.42 21.75 -15.61
N SER A 10 -16.59 22.72 -16.01
CA SER A 10 -15.21 22.81 -15.52
C SER A 10 -15.15 22.97 -14.00
N GLY A 11 -15.96 23.87 -13.42
CA GLY A 11 -16.00 24.05 -11.98
C GLY A 11 -16.49 22.81 -11.22
N GLN A 12 -17.42 22.04 -11.78
CA GLN A 12 -17.84 20.76 -11.19
C GLN A 12 -16.72 19.72 -11.23
N LEU A 13 -15.98 19.63 -12.34
CA LEU A 13 -14.84 18.72 -12.45
C LEU A 13 -13.73 19.08 -11.47
N ASP A 14 -13.45 20.37 -11.29
CA ASP A 14 -12.44 20.84 -10.34
C ASP A 14 -12.82 20.49 -8.89
N ASN A 15 -14.10 20.60 -8.53
CA ASN A 15 -14.60 20.18 -7.22
C ASN A 15 -14.47 18.65 -7.02
N VAL A 16 -14.77 17.86 -8.05
CA VAL A 16 -14.60 16.39 -7.99
C VAL A 16 -13.12 16.03 -7.78
N ARG A 17 -12.19 16.72 -8.45
CA ARG A 17 -10.75 16.50 -8.27
C ARG A 17 -10.30 16.85 -6.86
N ALA A 18 -10.73 17.99 -6.32
CA ALA A 18 -10.39 18.36 -4.95
C ALA A 18 -10.87 17.30 -3.93
N ALA A 19 -12.08 16.76 -4.11
CA ALA A 19 -12.58 15.67 -3.26
C ALA A 19 -11.77 14.37 -3.43
N ILE A 20 -11.26 14.08 -4.63
CA ILE A 20 -10.36 12.94 -4.85
C ILE A 20 -9.02 13.17 -4.15
N ASP A 21 -8.44 14.37 -4.27
CA ASP A 21 -7.16 14.72 -3.64
C ASP A 21 -7.24 14.54 -2.11
N GLU A 22 -8.35 14.96 -1.48
CA GLU A 22 -8.60 14.74 -0.05
C GLU A 22 -8.61 13.25 0.32
N ILE A 23 -9.29 12.42 -0.48
CA ILE A 23 -9.31 10.96 -0.29
C ILE A 23 -7.92 10.36 -0.48
N ASP A 24 -7.16 10.84 -1.45
CA ASP A 24 -5.80 10.36 -1.72
C ASP A 24 -4.86 10.63 -0.55
N GLU A 25 -4.99 11.78 0.12
CA GLU A 25 -4.26 12.07 1.36
C GLU A 25 -4.61 11.08 2.48
N GLU A 26 -5.89 10.72 2.63
CA GLU A 26 -6.32 9.70 3.59
C GLU A 26 -5.76 8.31 3.25
N ILE A 27 -5.79 7.93 1.97
CA ILE A 27 -5.23 6.65 1.49
C ILE A 27 -3.74 6.58 1.80
N VAL A 28 -2.97 7.65 1.53
CA VAL A 28 -1.54 7.71 1.84
C VAL A 28 -1.30 7.54 3.34
N ALA A 29 -2.08 8.19 4.19
CA ALA A 29 -1.98 8.05 5.63
C ALA A 29 -2.29 6.61 6.10
N LEU A 30 -3.28 5.94 5.50
CA LEU A 30 -3.63 4.56 5.78
C LEU A 30 -2.54 3.58 5.31
N ILE A 31 -1.97 3.80 4.13
CA ILE A 31 -0.85 3.02 3.60
C ILE A 31 0.34 3.09 4.58
N TRP A 32 0.69 4.28 5.05
CA TRP A 32 1.76 4.44 6.04
C TRP A 32 1.47 3.69 7.35
N ARG A 33 0.24 3.76 7.87
CA ARG A 33 -0.14 3.00 9.08
C ARG A 33 -0.02 1.49 8.85
N ARG A 34 -0.48 1.01 7.68
CA ARG A 34 -0.39 -0.40 7.30
C ARG A 34 1.06 -0.86 7.16
N GLU A 35 1.92 -0.06 6.53
CA GLU A 35 3.36 -0.34 6.40
C GLU A 35 4.00 -0.57 7.78
N ARG A 36 3.72 0.28 8.77
CA ARG A 36 4.25 0.13 10.12
C ARG A 36 3.86 -1.19 10.77
N LEU A 37 2.61 -1.62 10.59
CA LEU A 37 2.12 -2.91 11.10
C LEU A 37 2.78 -4.08 10.39
N VAL A 38 2.95 -4.00 9.06
CA VAL A 38 3.64 -5.01 8.27
C VAL A 38 5.09 -5.15 8.74
N ARG A 39 5.81 -4.04 8.96
CA ARG A 39 7.19 -4.03 9.47
C ARG A 39 7.31 -4.61 10.87
N LEU A 40 6.38 -4.28 11.76
CA LEU A 40 6.33 -4.87 13.11
C LEU A 40 6.15 -6.39 13.01
N ALA A 41 5.21 -6.86 12.19
CA ALA A 41 4.99 -8.28 11.96
C ALA A 41 6.21 -8.96 11.29
N GLY A 42 6.88 -8.27 10.37
CA GLY A 42 8.11 -8.71 9.72
C GLY A 42 9.29 -8.85 10.68
N GLY A 43 9.40 -7.98 11.68
CA GLY A 43 10.42 -8.05 12.73
C GLY A 43 10.27 -9.25 13.67
N LEU A 44 9.08 -9.85 13.74
CA LEU A 44 8.80 -11.06 14.53
C LEU A 44 9.11 -12.36 13.77
N LYS A 45 9.42 -12.27 12.46
CA LYS A 45 9.66 -13.43 11.60
C LYS A 45 11.16 -13.67 11.45
N GLU A 46 11.60 -14.87 11.84
CA GLU A 46 13.02 -15.24 11.90
C GLU A 46 13.71 -15.33 10.53
N ASN A 47 12.98 -15.62 9.43
CA ASN A 47 13.56 -15.83 8.10
C ASN A 47 12.78 -15.15 6.96
N ASP A 48 13.48 -14.79 5.88
CA ASP A 48 12.92 -14.11 4.68
C ASP A 48 11.84 -14.93 3.96
N ALA A 49 11.90 -16.27 4.02
CA ALA A 49 10.85 -17.13 3.49
C ALA A 49 9.50 -16.94 4.20
N ALA A 50 9.50 -16.47 5.45
CA ALA A 50 8.27 -16.15 6.18
C ALA A 50 7.67 -14.78 5.80
N VAL A 51 8.45 -13.91 5.13
CA VAL A 51 7.98 -12.61 4.62
C VAL A 51 6.96 -12.84 3.51
N ARG A 52 7.27 -13.73 2.56
CA ARG A 52 6.38 -14.15 1.47
C ARG A 52 5.47 -15.28 1.93
N SER A 53 4.54 -15.02 2.85
CA SER A 53 3.53 -16.02 3.23
C SER A 53 2.37 -16.01 2.20
N PRO A 54 2.28 -16.97 1.26
CA PRO A 54 1.26 -16.94 0.21
C PRO A 54 -0.14 -17.11 0.81
N LYS A 55 -0.26 -17.97 1.82
CA LYS A 55 -1.49 -18.15 2.59
C LYS A 55 -2.00 -16.82 3.18
N ARG A 56 -1.09 -16.00 3.74
CA ARG A 56 -1.51 -14.71 4.29
C ARG A 56 -1.95 -13.72 3.22
N MET A 57 -1.34 -13.76 2.04
CA MET A 57 -1.76 -12.95 0.90
C MET A 57 -3.18 -13.32 0.47
N GLU A 58 -3.47 -14.63 0.32
CA GLU A 58 -4.82 -15.13 -0.01
C GLU A 58 -5.87 -14.68 1.02
N GLU A 59 -5.57 -14.80 2.31
CA GLU A 59 -6.46 -14.34 3.39
C GLU A 59 -6.75 -12.83 3.32
N VAL A 60 -5.73 -12.01 3.05
CA VAL A 60 -5.91 -10.56 2.91
C VAL A 60 -6.75 -10.24 1.69
N ILE A 61 -6.50 -10.89 0.55
CA ILE A 61 -7.27 -10.69 -0.68
C ILE A 61 -8.73 -11.09 -0.49
N ALA A 62 -9.00 -12.25 0.11
CA ALA A 62 -10.36 -12.67 0.41
C ALA A 62 -11.10 -11.66 1.30
N HIS A 63 -10.44 -11.17 2.35
CA HIS A 63 -11.02 -10.19 3.27
C HIS A 63 -11.39 -8.86 2.57
N VAL A 64 -10.48 -8.31 1.74
CA VAL A 64 -10.73 -7.01 1.10
C VAL A 64 -11.73 -7.11 -0.04
N ARG A 65 -11.82 -8.26 -0.71
CA ARG A 65 -12.87 -8.53 -1.69
C ARG A 65 -14.25 -8.53 -1.03
N GLN A 66 -14.39 -9.22 0.10
CA GLN A 66 -15.63 -9.21 0.88
C GLN A 66 -15.98 -7.79 1.35
N ALA A 67 -15.01 -7.05 1.88
CA ALA A 67 -15.23 -5.67 2.32
C ALA A 67 -15.62 -4.71 1.17
N ALA A 68 -15.16 -4.99 -0.06
CA ALA A 68 -15.56 -4.23 -1.25
C ALA A 68 -17.00 -4.55 -1.66
N GLU A 69 -17.37 -5.84 -1.64
CA GLU A 69 -18.73 -6.31 -1.93
C GLU A 69 -19.76 -5.74 -0.94
N GLU A 70 -19.41 -5.63 0.35
CA GLU A 70 -20.25 -5.01 1.39
C GLU A 70 -20.49 -3.49 1.18
N GLN A 71 -19.69 -2.84 0.33
CA GLN A 71 -19.76 -1.41 0.04
C GLN A 71 -20.24 -1.12 -1.40
N ASP A 72 -20.81 -2.11 -2.10
CA ASP A 72 -21.19 -2.01 -3.51
C ASP A 72 -20.04 -1.55 -4.43
N SER A 73 -18.79 -1.84 -4.03
CA SER A 73 -17.58 -1.51 -4.78
C SER A 73 -17.13 -2.68 -5.66
N ASP A 74 -16.46 -2.39 -6.77
CA ASP A 74 -15.90 -3.43 -7.64
C ASP A 74 -14.75 -4.15 -6.95
N SER A 75 -15.01 -5.40 -6.52
CA SER A 75 -14.03 -6.24 -5.83
C SER A 75 -12.78 -6.55 -6.66
N ASN A 76 -12.85 -6.48 -7.99
CA ASN A 76 -11.69 -6.64 -8.87
C ASN A 76 -10.74 -5.43 -8.78
N VAL A 77 -11.28 -4.22 -8.69
CA VAL A 77 -10.47 -3.00 -8.51
C VAL A 77 -9.74 -3.07 -7.16
N VAL A 78 -10.45 -3.43 -6.10
CA VAL A 78 -9.87 -3.54 -4.75
C VAL A 78 -8.80 -4.65 -4.70
N GLU A 79 -9.08 -5.82 -5.25
CA GLU A 79 -8.11 -6.92 -5.30
C GLU A 79 -6.80 -6.51 -5.99
N ARG A 80 -6.89 -5.89 -7.18
CA ARG A 80 -5.70 -5.48 -7.94
C ARG A 80 -4.87 -4.46 -7.19
N THR A 81 -5.51 -3.49 -6.55
CA THR A 81 -4.84 -2.47 -5.72
C THR A 81 -4.13 -3.11 -4.54
N TYR A 82 -4.78 -4.05 -3.84
CA TYR A 82 -4.17 -4.74 -2.71
C TYR A 82 -3.02 -5.66 -3.11
N LYS A 83 -3.10 -6.36 -4.25
CA LYS A 83 -1.99 -7.16 -4.77
C LYS A 83 -0.75 -6.30 -5.02
N ALA A 84 -0.91 -5.19 -5.74
CA ALA A 84 0.18 -4.26 -6.01
C ALA A 84 0.78 -3.67 -4.71
N MET A 85 -0.07 -3.31 -3.75
CA MET A 85 0.36 -2.80 -2.44
C MET A 85 1.16 -3.85 -1.65
N ILE A 86 0.71 -5.11 -1.64
CA ILE A 86 1.40 -6.19 -0.95
C ILE A 86 2.77 -6.45 -1.60
N GLU A 87 2.84 -6.51 -2.92
CA GLU A 87 4.10 -6.67 -3.67
C GLU A 87 5.08 -5.53 -3.34
N ALA A 88 4.61 -4.28 -3.35
CA ALA A 88 5.44 -3.12 -3.00
C ALA A 88 6.01 -3.20 -1.57
N PHE A 89 5.23 -3.69 -0.60
CA PHE A 89 5.74 -3.88 0.76
C PHE A 89 6.75 -5.01 0.88
N ILE A 90 6.55 -6.12 0.16
CA ILE A 90 7.53 -7.22 0.13
C ILE A 90 8.87 -6.72 -0.42
N ASP A 91 8.84 -5.97 -1.54
CA ASP A 91 10.05 -5.43 -2.14
C ASP A 91 10.76 -4.42 -1.22
N TYR A 92 9.99 -3.57 -0.55
CA TYR A 92 10.52 -2.64 0.45
C TYR A 92 11.19 -3.37 1.63
N GLU A 93 10.54 -4.41 2.18
CA GLU A 93 11.09 -5.17 3.30
C GLU A 93 12.40 -5.89 2.93
N LEU A 94 12.47 -6.50 1.74
CA LEU A 94 13.68 -7.15 1.24
C LEU A 94 14.82 -6.14 1.08
N LYS A 95 14.53 -4.95 0.52
CA LYS A 95 15.51 -3.87 0.40
C LYS A 95 16.06 -3.44 1.77
N VAL A 96 15.19 -3.21 2.75
CA VAL A 96 15.59 -2.78 4.10
C VAL A 96 16.44 -3.84 4.79
N ARG A 97 16.08 -5.13 4.67
CA ARG A 97 16.85 -6.25 5.24
C ARG A 97 18.25 -6.34 4.65
N HIS A 98 18.39 -6.31 3.32
CA HIS A 98 19.70 -6.34 2.66
C HIS A 98 20.60 -5.16 3.04
N GLN A 99 20.02 -3.97 3.22
CA GLN A 99 20.77 -2.80 3.71
C GLN A 99 21.27 -3.00 5.14
N ALA A 100 20.42 -3.52 6.03
CA ALA A 100 20.79 -3.82 7.41
C ALA A 100 21.90 -4.88 7.52
N GLU A 101 21.84 -5.92 6.69
CA GLU A 101 22.90 -6.94 6.60
C GLU A 101 24.23 -6.38 6.11
N THR A 102 24.17 -5.52 5.08
CA THR A 102 25.36 -4.85 4.53
C THR A 102 26.02 -3.96 5.57
N GLN A 103 25.23 -3.16 6.30
CA GLN A 103 25.73 -2.30 7.36
C GLN A 103 26.37 -3.11 8.50
N ARG A 104 25.75 -4.20 8.93
CA ARG A 104 26.32 -5.10 9.96
C ARG A 104 27.68 -5.67 9.55
N LYS A 105 27.85 -6.04 8.27
CA LYS A 105 29.14 -6.54 7.74
C LYS A 105 30.21 -5.44 7.74
N LEU A 106 29.86 -4.21 7.33
CA LEU A 106 30.77 -3.06 7.35
C LEU A 106 31.21 -2.69 8.78
N ASP A 107 30.28 -2.67 9.73
CA ASP A 107 30.56 -2.38 11.13
C ASP A 107 31.47 -3.46 11.75
N ALA A 108 31.27 -4.73 11.41
CA ALA A 108 32.12 -5.84 11.87
C ALA A 108 33.55 -5.74 11.33
N PHE A 109 33.71 -5.39 10.04
CA PHE A 109 35.02 -5.19 9.42
C PHE A 109 35.75 -3.97 10.00
N SER A 110 35.04 -2.87 10.27
CA SER A 110 35.65 -1.64 10.82
C SER A 110 36.12 -1.78 12.27
N ARG A 111 35.72 -2.86 12.98
CA ARG A 111 36.11 -3.16 14.36
C ARG A 111 37.23 -4.22 14.47
N SER A 112 37.67 -4.79 13.35
CA SER A 112 38.82 -5.71 13.26
C SER A 112 40.07 -4.97 12.82
#